data_AF-A0A7Z0MMR0-F1
#
_entry.id   AF-A0A7Z0MMR0-F1
#
_cell.length_a   1.000
_cell.length_b   1.000
_cell.length_c   1.000
_cell.angle_alpha   90.00
_cell.angle_beta   90.00
_cell.angle_gamma   90.00
#
_symmetry.space_group_name_H-M   'P 1'
#
loop_
_entity.id
_entity.type
_entity.pdbx_description
1 polymer ?
#
loop_
_entity_poly.entity_id
_entity_poly.type
_entity_poly.pdbx_seq_one_letter_code
_entity_poly.pdbx_strand_id
1 'polypeptide(L)' 'MDYHYNCESIGKLSSMTVALFKAFSGLHQLRVMWVTETQQGAATLNAENNMIILR' A
#
# COMPACT_ATOMS: atom_id res chain seq x y z
N MET A 1 6.67 -13.02 6.06
CA MET A 1 6.13 -13.16 4.68
C MET A 1 6.13 -11.76 4.15
N ASP A 2 7.08 -11.46 3.27
CA ASP A 2 7.34 -10.09 2.84
C ASP A 2 6.97 -10.00 1.36
N TYR A 3 6.05 -9.09 1.04
CA TYR A 3 5.53 -8.87 -0.32
C TYR A 3 6.07 -7.55 -0.85
N HIS A 4 6.79 -7.60 -1.98
CA HIS A 4 7.42 -6.44 -2.59
C HIS A 4 6.74 -6.14 -3.92
N TYR A 5 6.26 -4.92 -4.07
CA TYR A 5 5.66 -4.43 -5.31
C TYR A 5 6.49 -3.25 -5.83
N ASN A 6 6.87 -3.31 -7.11
CA ASN A 6 7.59 -2.23 -7.79
C ASN A 6 6.69 -1.63 -8.89
N CYS A 7 6.60 -0.31 -8.94
CA CYS A 7 5.81 0.42 -9.92
C CYS A 7 6.73 1.25 -10.82
N GLU A 8 6.75 0.96 -12.11
CA GLU A 8 7.67 1.59 -13.08
C GLU A 8 7.40 3.08 -13.35
N SER A 9 6.23 3.60 -12.98
CA SER A 9 5.84 5.01 -13.22
C SER A 9 5.31 5.68 -11.95
N ILE A 10 6.07 5.57 -10.85
CA ILE A 10 5.67 6.06 -9.53
C ILE A 10 5.45 7.58 -9.51
N GLY A 11 6.17 8.36 -10.32
CA GLY A 11 6.10 9.83 -10.33
C GLY A 11 4.73 10.42 -10.67
N LYS A 12 3.81 9.64 -11.26
CA LYS A 12 2.42 10.08 -11.52
C LYS A 12 1.41 9.50 -10.52
N LEU A 13 1.80 8.52 -9.70
CA LEU A 13 0.89 7.77 -8.85
C LEU A 13 0.56 8.58 -7.57
N SER A 14 -0.72 8.98 -7.41
CA SER A 14 -1.19 9.66 -6.19
C SER A 14 -1.40 8.72 -5.02
N SER A 15 -1.88 7.52 -5.34
CA SER A 15 -2.41 6.61 -4.36
C SER A 15 -2.46 5.20 -4.91
N MET A 16 -2.59 4.23 -4.00
CA MET A 16 -2.69 2.82 -4.30
C MET A 16 -3.70 2.16 -3.37
N THR A 17 -4.67 1.43 -3.93
CA THR A 17 -5.63 0.65 -3.14
C THR A 17 -5.15 -0.80 -3.03
N VAL A 18 -5.03 -1.30 -1.81
CA VAL A 18 -4.60 -2.66 -1.49
C VAL A 18 -5.80 -3.61 -1.51
N ALA A 19 -5.88 -4.44 -2.55
CA ALA A 19 -6.98 -5.39 -2.75
C ALA A 19 -6.86 -6.69 -1.92
N LEU A 20 -5.78 -6.88 -1.16
CA LEU A 20 -5.53 -8.11 -0.38
C LEU A 20 -6.64 -8.42 0.62
N PHE A 21 -7.25 -7.40 1.24
CA PHE A 21 -8.38 -7.58 2.16
C PHE A 21 -9.63 -8.19 1.48
N LYS A 22 -9.80 -8.00 0.17
CA LYS A 22 -10.89 -8.60 -0.59
C LYS A 22 -10.62 -10.07 -0.93
N ALA A 23 -9.36 -10.41 -1.19
CA ALA A 23 -8.95 -11.77 -1.54
C ALA A 23 -8.83 -12.68 -0.32
N PHE A 24 -8.47 -12.13 0.84
CA PHE A 24 -8.20 -12.88 2.06
C PHE A 24 -8.98 -12.30 3.24
N SER A 25 -10.12 -12.91 3.57
CA SER A 25 -10.98 -12.48 4.69
C SER A 25 -10.33 -12.61 6.07
N GLY A 26 -9.28 -13.44 6.20
CA GLY A 26 -8.49 -13.57 7.43
C GLY A 26 -7.47 -12.44 7.66
N LEU A 27 -7.27 -11.54 6.69
CA LEU A 27 -6.40 -10.38 6.88
C LEU A 27 -7.17 -9.26 7.58
N HIS A 28 -6.79 -8.96 8.82
CA HIS A 28 -7.36 -7.85 9.58
C HIS A 28 -6.53 -6.58 9.47
N GLN A 29 -5.19 -6.71 9.42
CA GLN A 29 -4.28 -5.59 9.36
C GLN A 29 -3.10 -5.88 8.44
N LEU A 30 -2.63 -4.84 7.74
CA LEU A 30 -1.40 -4.87 6.96
C LEU A 30 -0.53 -3.68 7.32
N ARG A 31 0.71 -3.93 7.74
CA ARG A 31 1.73 -2.89 7.83
C ARG A 31 2.37 -2.71 6.47
N VAL A 32 2.23 -1.52 5.90
CA VAL A 32 2.78 -1.19 4.59
C VAL A 32 3.80 -0.08 4.72
N MET A 33 4.90 -0.22 3.99
CA MET A 33 5.95 0.78 3.84
C MET A 33 6.12 1.06 2.35
N TRP A 34 6.40 2.30 1.99
CA TRP A 34 6.67 2.68 0.61
C TRP A 34 7.77 3.72 0.52
N VAL A 35 8.41 3.75 -0.64
CA VAL A 35 9.42 4.73 -1.02
C VAL A 35 9.07 5.20 -2.45
N THR A 36 9.02 6.50 -2.65
CA THR A 36 8.94 7.16 -3.95
C THR A 36 10.22 7.95 -4.19
N GLU A 37 10.35 8.58 -5.36
CA GLU A 37 11.49 9.46 -5.66
C GLU A 37 11.60 10.66 -4.70
N THR A 38 10.48 11.13 -4.14
CA THR A 38 10.42 12.35 -3.33
C THR A 38 10.17 12.09 -1.84
N GLN A 39 9.60 10.95 -1.46
CA GLN A 39 9.18 10.69 -0.09
C GLN A 39 9.13 9.20 0.27
N GLN A 40 9.04 8.92 1.57
CA GLN A 40 8.83 7.58 2.10
C GLN A 40 7.82 7.65 3.25
N GLY A 41 7.15 6.54 3.51
CA GLY A 41 6.15 6.49 4.57
C GLY A 41 5.79 5.09 5.00
N ALA A 42 5.00 5.02 6.06
CA ALA A 42 4.45 3.78 6.57
C ALA A 42 3.01 4.01 7.07
N ALA A 43 2.17 2.99 6.91
CA ALA A 43 0.78 3.01 7.39
C ALA A 43 0.36 1.60 7.82
N THR A 44 -0.61 1.55 8.74
CA THR A 44 -1.35 0.31 9.03
C THR A 44 -2.71 0.40 8.34
N LEU A 45 -2.96 -0.53 7.43
CA LEU A 45 -4.19 -0.63 6.67
C LEU A 45 -5.10 -1.69 7.27
N ASN A 46 -6.39 -1.57 7.01
CA ASN A 46 -7.40 -2.58 7.29
C ASN A 46 -8.40 -2.64 6.11
N ALA A 47 -9.45 -3.46 6.21
CA ALA A 47 -10.44 -3.61 5.14
C ALA A 47 -11.22 -2.31 4.80
N GLU A 48 -11.37 -1.40 5.76
CA GLU A 48 -12.10 -0.12 5.60
C GLU A 48 -11.17 1.00 5.11
N ASN A 49 -9.90 0.95 5.49
CA ASN A 49 -8.85 1.90 5.12
C ASN A 49 -7.68 1.15 4.49
N ASN A 50 -7.86 0.81 3.20
CA ASN A 50 -6.90 0.03 2.42
C ASN A 50 -6.18 0.86 1.34
N MET A 51 -6.24 2.18 1.41
CA MET A 51 -5.61 3.07 0.44
C MET A 51 -4.37 3.73 1.02
N ILE A 52 -3.30 3.75 0.22
CA ILE A 52 -2.04 4.44 0.52
C ILE A 52 -2.03 5.72 -0.30
N ILE A 53 -1.72 6.85 0.32
CA ILE A 53 -1.47 8.13 -0.37
C ILE A 53 0.05 8.27 -0.54
N LEU A 54 0.49 8.53 -1.76
CA LEU A 54 1.89 8.52 -2.19
C LEU A 54 2.43 9.90 -2.54
N ARG A 55 1.61 10.95 -2.39
CA ARG A 55 1.97 12.36 -2.58
C ARG A 55 2.08 13.11 -1.26
#